data_AF-X1UIH3-F1
#
_entry.id   AF-X1UIH3-F1
#
_cell.length_a   1.000
_cell.length_b   1.000
_cell.length_c   1.000
_cell.angle_alpha   90.00
_cell.angle_beta   90.00
_cell.angle_gamma   90.00
#
_symmetry.space_group_name_H-M   'P 1'
#
loop_
_entity.id
_entity.type
_entity.pdbx_description
1 polymer ?
#
loop_
_entity_poly.entity_id
_entity_poly.type
_entity_poly.pdbx_seq_one_letter_code
_entity_poly.pdbx_strand_id
1 'polypeptide(L)' 'MIRDLVMKNRSYRRFYQEVAIELATLRELVDLARLSASATNRQPLKYILSCEPQKNALIFPHLSWA' A
#
# COMPACT_ATOMS: atom_id res chain seq x y z
N MET A 1 -14.20 -3.73 -16.66
CA MET A 1 -13.89 -2.55 -15.82
C MET A 1 -13.92 -2.81 -14.31
N ILE A 2 -15.01 -3.12 -13.59
CA ILE A 2 -14.86 -3.55 -12.16
C ILE A 2 -14.45 -5.03 -12.03
N ARG A 3 -15.01 -5.90 -12.88
CA ARG A 3 -14.73 -7.34 -12.90
C ARG A 3 -13.24 -7.64 -13.08
N ASP A 4 -12.57 -6.92 -13.96
CA ASP A 4 -11.16 -7.15 -14.26
C ASP A 4 -10.25 -6.75 -13.09
N LEU A 5 -10.58 -5.67 -12.38
CA LEU A 5 -9.87 -5.28 -11.16
C LEU A 5 -10.02 -6.35 -10.08
N VAL A 6 -11.21 -6.90 -9.89
CA VAL A 6 -11.46 -8.01 -8.95
C VAL A 6 -10.69 -9.28 -9.34
N MET A 7 -10.59 -9.59 -10.64
CA MET A 7 -9.80 -10.74 -11.11
C MET A 7 -8.29 -10.53 -10.94
N LYS A 8 -7.79 -9.31 -11.19
CA LYS A 8 -6.35 -8.98 -11.09
C LYS A 8 -5.87 -8.76 -9.65
N ASN A 9 -6.78 -8.46 -8.71
CA ASN A 9 -6.47 -8.31 -7.29
C ASN A 9 -6.10 -9.68 -6.69
N ARG A 10 -4.81 -10.00 -6.73
CA ARG A 10 -4.21 -11.22 -6.18
C ARG A 10 -3.03 -10.84 -5.30
N SER A 11 -2.69 -11.70 -4.35
CA SER A 11 -1.49 -11.52 -3.53
C SER A 11 -0.24 -11.78 -4.37
N TYR A 12 0.39 -10.71 -4.85
CA TYR A 12 1.72 -10.75 -5.46
C TYR A 12 2.78 -10.78 -4.35
N ARG A 13 3.84 -11.58 -4.54
CA ARG A 13 4.93 -11.78 -3.56
C ARG A 13 6.32 -11.46 -4.11
N ARG A 14 6.39 -10.98 -5.35
CA ARG A 14 7.61 -10.55 -6.03
C ARG A 14 7.27 -9.32 -6.85
N PHE A 15 8.14 -8.33 -6.80
CA PHE A 15 7.95 -7.03 -7.44
C PHE A 15 9.22 -6.64 -8.20
N TYR A 16 9.05 -5.90 -9.27
CA TYR A 16 10.14 -5.27 -10.03
C TYR A 16 10.72 -4.12 -9.19
N GLN A 17 11.98 -4.24 -8.77
CA GLN A 17 12.64 -3.24 -7.90
C GLN A 17 13.21 -2.06 -8.70
N GLU A 18 13.32 -2.21 -10.02
CA GLU A 18 13.75 -1.17 -10.95
C GLU A 18 12.70 -0.06 -11.13
N VAL A 19 11.46 -0.27 -10.67
CA VAL A 19 10.38 0.71 -10.75
C VAL A 19 10.13 1.31 -9.37
N ALA A 20 10.50 2.58 -9.19
CA ALA A 20 10.19 3.33 -7.99
C ALA A 20 8.71 3.76 -7.98
N ILE A 21 8.09 3.78 -6.79
CA ILE A 21 6.77 4.37 -6.58
C ILE A 21 6.95 5.73 -5.93
N GLU A 22 6.43 6.77 -6.58
CA GLU A 22 6.47 8.13 -6.06
C GLU A 22 5.60 8.27 -4.80
N LEU A 23 6.04 9.14 -3.89
CA LEU A 23 5.29 9.45 -2.67
C LEU A 23 3.88 9.98 -2.99
N ALA A 24 3.72 10.72 -4.09
CA ALA A 24 2.44 11.22 -4.56
C ALA A 24 1.44 10.08 -4.83
N THR A 25 1.88 9.03 -5.53
CA THR A 25 1.06 7.84 -5.79
C THR A 25 0.64 7.17 -4.49
N LEU A 26 1.54 7.02 -3.53
CA LEU A 26 1.19 6.45 -2.21
C LEU A 26 0.16 7.31 -1.46
N ARG A 27 0.25 8.64 -1.56
CA ARG A 27 -0.71 9.56 -0.94
C ARG A 27 -2.09 9.42 -1.56
N GLU A 28 -2.19 9.32 -2.87
CA GLU A 28 -3.46 9.09 -3.58
C GLU A 28 -4.08 7.74 -3.20
N LEU A 29 -3.28 6.69 -3.10
CA LEU A 29 -3.78 5.37 -2.67
C LEU A 29 -4.31 5.40 -1.22
N VAL A 30 -3.62 6.08 -0.31
CA VAL A 30 -4.11 6.25 1.06
C VAL A 30 -5.36 7.14 1.10
N ASP A 31 -5.44 8.16 0.24
CA ASP A 31 -6.63 9.00 0.11
C ASP A 31 -7.87 8.19 -0.29
N LEU A 32 -7.72 7.25 -1.23
CA LEU A 32 -8.78 6.32 -1.57
C LEU A 32 -9.10 5.37 -0.40
N ALA A 33 -8.08 4.84 0.28
CA ALA A 33 -8.26 3.88 1.36
C ALA A 33 -9.00 4.48 2.57
N ARG A 34 -8.68 5.72 2.97
CA ARG A 34 -9.30 6.39 4.12
C ARG A 34 -10.79 6.70 3.93
N LEU A 35 -11.28 6.73 2.69
CA LEU A 35 -12.69 6.91 2.36
C LEU A 35 -13.52 5.63 2.57
N SER A 36 -12.88 4.51 2.89
CA SER A 36 -13.56 3.27 3.23
C SER A 36 -14.40 3.42 4.50
N ALA A 37 -15.58 2.81 4.52
CA ALA A 37 -16.45 2.84 5.68
C ALA A 37 -15.76 2.26 6.92
N SER A 38 -16.02 2.86 8.08
CA SER A 38 -15.52 2.39 9.37
C SER A 38 -16.64 2.41 10.41
N ALA A 39 -16.52 1.57 11.44
CA ALA A 39 -17.53 1.49 12.51
C ALA A 39 -17.74 2.87 13.14
N THR A 40 -18.99 3.34 13.14
CA THR A 40 -19.37 4.69 13.60
C THR A 40 -18.56 5.83 12.94
N ASN A 41 -18.06 5.59 11.72
CA ASN A 41 -17.21 6.50 10.95
C ASN A 41 -15.96 7.02 11.70
N ARG A 42 -15.42 6.23 12.65
CA ARG A 42 -14.29 6.66 13.51
C ARG A 42 -12.98 6.85 12.75
N GLN A 43 -12.83 6.20 11.60
CA GLN A 43 -11.60 6.21 10.81
C GLN A 43 -10.34 5.96 11.67
N PRO A 44 -10.29 4.86 12.46
CA PRO A 44 -9.29 4.68 13.51
C PRO A 44 -7.89 4.32 12.99
N LEU A 45 -7.73 4.13 11.68
CA LEU A 45 -6.48 3.72 11.07
C LEU A 45 -5.53 4.91 10.92
N LYS A 46 -4.24 4.65 11.14
CA LYS A 46 -3.15 5.56 10.82
C LYS A 46 -2.27 4.90 9.77
N TYR A 47 -1.81 5.69 8.81
CA TYR A 47 -1.01 5.21 7.70
C TYR A 47 0.40 5.77 7.79
N ILE A 48 1.40 4.93 7.51
CA ILE A 48 2.79 5.34 7.34
C ILE A 48 3.15 5.08 5.88
N LEU A 49 3.57 6.12 5.17
CA LEU A 49 4.05 5.98 3.80
C LEU A 49 5.55 5.65 3.80
N SER A 50 5.95 4.70 2.98
CA SER A 50 7.35 4.28 2.81
C SER A 50 7.61 3.93 1.36
N CYS A 51 8.35 4.79 0.66
CA CYS A 51 8.81 4.58 -0.72
C CYS A 51 10.31 4.79 -0.88
N GLU A 52 10.98 5.35 0.14
CA GLU A 52 12.42 5.58 0.10
C GLU A 52 13.21 4.29 0.38
N PRO A 53 14.23 3.95 -0.44
CA PRO A 53 15.01 2.74 -0.26
C PRO A 53 15.61 2.58 1.14
N GLN A 54 16.09 3.69 1.72
CA GLN A 54 16.70 3.71 3.05
C GLN A 54 15.69 3.34 4.14
N LYS A 55 14.47 3.88 4.05
CA LYS A 55 13.40 3.57 5.00
C LYS A 55 12.89 2.14 4.83
N ASN A 56 12.75 1.67 3.59
CA ASN A 56 12.34 0.30 3.29
C ASN A 56 13.36 -0.72 3.84
N ALA A 57 14.66 -0.42 3.74
CA ALA A 57 15.72 -1.27 4.28
C ALA A 57 15.65 -1.45 5.81
N LEU A 58 15.09 -0.47 6.54
CA LEU A 58 14.82 -0.60 7.98
C LEU A 58 13.61 -1.49 8.27
N ILE A 59 12.65 -1.58 7.35
CA ILE A 59 11.40 -2.33 7.54
C ILE A 59 11.57 -3.81 7.17
N PHE A 60 12.23 -4.11 6.05
CA PHE A 60 12.31 -5.47 5.49
C PHE A 60 12.84 -6.55 6.44
N PRO A 61 13.85 -6.31 7.31
CA PRO A 61 14.32 -7.31 8.27
C PRO A 61 13.23 -7.78 9.26
N HIS A 62 12.16 -7.01 9.43
CA HIS A 62 11.05 -7.32 10.34
C HIS A 62 9.86 -7.98 9.62
N LEU A 63 9.96 -8.24 8.31
CA LEU A 63 8.92 -8.92 7.54
C LEU A 63 9.24 -10.42 7.45
N SER A 64 8.23 -11.26 7.69
CA SER A 64 8.37 -12.73 7.61
C SER A 64 7.94 -13.32 6.26
N TRP A 65 7.46 -12.50 5.33
CA TRP A 65 6.77 -12.94 4.10
C TRP A 65 6.96 -12.02 2.90
N ALA A 66 7.93 -11.10 2.98
CA ALA A 66 8.39 -10.27 1.86
C ALA A 66 9.73 -10.77 1.34
#